data_AF-A0A935MQD7-F1
#
_entry.id   AF-A0A935MQD7-F1
#
_cell.length_a   1.000
_cell.length_b   1.000
_cell.length_c   1.000
_cell.angle_alpha   90.00
_cell.angle_beta   90.00
_cell.angle_gamma   90.00
#
_symmetry.space_group_name_H-M   'P 1'
#
loop_
_entity.id
_entity.type
_entity.pdbx_description
1 polymer ?
#
loop_
_entity_poly.entity_id
_entity_poly.type
_entity_poly.pdbx_seq_one_letter_code
_entity_poly.pdbx_strand_id
1 'polypeptide(L)'
;MSSFKQRTLDFLEIEWKTYIERFDRWPADEGLKRVNAQGYQQFRDMLAHVLAWWEEGMEIILATAEGREFARKKYDFDAFNAEAVAKYKGWNEAQFLAHFEKTRQKIVADLRSMNKAAWENRRVQTWVNGIFINHAREHLVASSRFLILDTLEHGWGTYIEDFEKIEDKAAFLNKQGVENFPELLGHVIGWWEEGETIIKGILSDPNFTWQDRDTDAFNAELIVKYKQLSDEEAQKQFESKRQDMIQFVKRLPDSAFTNKDIEGWLAADFAEHYDEHKP
;
A
#
# COMPACT_ATOMS: atom_id res chain seq x y z
N MET A 1 0.53 -3.68 19.41
CA MET A 1 -0.07 -3.69 18.05
C MET A 1 -1.47 -3.13 18.13
N SER A 2 -1.84 -2.28 17.16
CA SER A 2 -3.20 -1.74 17.04
C SER A 2 -4.18 -2.89 16.73
N SER A 3 -5.42 -2.81 17.22
CA SER A 3 -6.44 -3.80 16.84
C SER A 3 -6.81 -3.65 15.36
N PHE A 4 -7.31 -4.71 14.71
CA PHE A 4 -7.74 -4.63 13.30
C PHE A 4 -8.76 -3.50 13.05
N LYS A 5 -9.71 -3.32 13.99
CA LYS A 5 -10.67 -2.20 13.99
C LYS A 5 -9.96 -0.86 13.99
N GLN A 6 -9.01 -0.67 14.90
CA GLN A 6 -8.31 0.60 15.04
C GLN A 6 -7.43 0.88 13.82
N ARG A 7 -6.65 -0.10 13.35
CA ARG A 7 -5.89 0.02 12.09
C ARG A 7 -6.78 0.47 10.92
N THR A 8 -7.97 -0.14 10.78
CA THR A 8 -8.95 0.24 9.74
C THR A 8 -9.38 1.70 9.87
N LEU A 9 -9.71 2.15 11.08
CA LEU A 9 -10.10 3.52 11.32
C LEU A 9 -8.94 4.49 11.07
N ASP A 10 -7.71 4.12 11.42
CA ASP A 10 -6.52 4.92 11.17
C ASP A 10 -6.30 5.12 9.65
N PHE A 11 -6.52 4.10 8.81
CA PHE A 11 -6.51 4.27 7.36
C PHE A 11 -7.53 5.31 6.89
N LEU A 12 -8.75 5.27 7.41
CA LEU A 12 -9.78 6.24 7.01
C LEU A 12 -9.50 7.64 7.57
N GLU A 13 -9.01 7.75 8.79
CA GLU A 13 -8.89 9.02 9.52
C GLU A 13 -7.54 9.70 9.39
N ILE A 14 -6.51 8.97 8.96
CA ILE A 14 -5.17 9.48 8.70
C ILE A 14 -4.89 9.41 7.20
N GLU A 15 -4.83 8.19 6.63
CA GLU A 15 -4.38 7.99 5.26
C GLU A 15 -5.31 8.66 4.25
N TRP A 16 -6.55 8.17 4.16
CA TRP A 16 -7.54 8.67 3.20
C TRP A 16 -7.97 10.12 3.47
N LYS A 17 -8.06 10.51 4.74
CA LYS A 17 -8.44 11.88 5.13
C LYS A 17 -7.49 12.92 4.55
N THR A 18 -6.18 12.63 4.55
CA THR A 18 -5.16 13.58 4.11
C THR A 18 -4.68 13.29 2.68
N TYR A 19 -5.29 12.32 1.99
CA TYR A 19 -4.80 11.86 0.69
C TYR A 19 -4.91 12.92 -0.42
N ILE A 20 -6.06 13.58 -0.51
CA ILE A 20 -6.28 14.69 -1.46
C ILE A 20 -5.28 15.81 -1.19
N GLU A 21 -5.10 16.20 0.08
CA GLU A 21 -4.15 17.24 0.47
C GLU A 21 -2.71 16.86 0.09
N ARG A 22 -2.31 15.59 0.26
CA ARG A 22 -0.98 15.12 -0.16
C ARG A 22 -0.81 15.18 -1.66
N PHE A 23 -1.80 14.72 -2.42
CA PHE A 23 -1.77 14.76 -3.88
C PHE A 23 -1.69 16.20 -4.41
N ASP A 24 -2.48 17.12 -3.86
CA ASP A 24 -2.54 18.53 -4.30
C ASP A 24 -1.24 19.32 -4.02
N ARG A 25 -0.31 18.78 -3.22
CA ARG A 25 1.02 19.39 -3.01
C ARG A 25 1.92 19.25 -4.23
N TRP A 26 1.64 18.29 -5.11
CA TRP A 26 2.45 18.07 -6.30
C TRP A 26 2.19 19.14 -7.36
N PRO A 27 3.22 19.48 -8.17
CA PRO A 27 2.99 20.13 -9.45
C PRO A 27 1.95 19.36 -10.27
N ALA A 28 1.01 20.07 -10.88
CA ALA A 28 -0.14 19.45 -11.54
C ALA A 28 0.26 18.44 -12.65
N ASP A 29 1.35 18.71 -13.37
CA ASP A 29 1.87 17.82 -14.41
C ASP A 29 2.45 16.52 -13.83
N GLU A 30 3.10 16.60 -12.66
CA GLU A 30 3.63 15.45 -11.95
C GLU A 30 2.52 14.58 -11.35
N GLY A 31 1.53 15.20 -10.70
CA GLY A 31 0.35 14.50 -10.20
C GLY A 31 -0.40 13.79 -11.34
N LEU A 32 -0.56 14.44 -12.50
CA LEU A 32 -1.19 13.84 -13.66
C LEU A 32 -0.41 12.66 -14.25
N LYS A 33 0.93 12.72 -14.29
CA LYS A 33 1.76 11.57 -14.72
C LYS A 33 1.52 10.34 -13.85
N ARG A 34 1.48 10.52 -12.52
CA ARG A 34 1.26 9.43 -11.55
C ARG A 34 -0.12 8.79 -11.72
N VAL A 35 -1.14 9.62 -11.88
CA VAL A 35 -2.51 9.16 -12.14
C VAL A 35 -2.62 8.43 -13.48
N ASN A 36 -1.97 8.94 -14.53
CA ASN A 36 -1.96 8.30 -15.85
C ASN A 36 -1.24 6.94 -15.82
N ALA A 37 -0.18 6.80 -15.03
CA ALA A 37 0.52 5.52 -14.84
C ALA A 37 -0.39 4.46 -14.21
N GLN A 38 -1.39 4.87 -13.42
CA GLN A 38 -2.45 4.03 -12.86
C GLN A 38 -3.62 3.79 -13.83
N GLY A 39 -3.55 4.30 -15.07
CA GLY A 39 -4.59 4.11 -16.09
C GLY A 39 -5.77 5.08 -16.02
N TYR A 40 -5.72 6.10 -15.16
CA TYR A 40 -6.79 7.10 -15.02
C TYR A 40 -6.42 8.40 -15.74
N GLN A 41 -7.42 9.09 -16.30
CA GLN A 41 -7.17 10.37 -17.00
C GLN A 41 -6.99 11.55 -16.03
N GLN A 42 -7.60 11.47 -14.84
CA GLN A 42 -7.61 12.54 -13.83
C GLN A 42 -7.71 11.92 -12.43
N PHE A 43 -7.17 12.61 -11.43
CA PHE A 43 -7.18 12.15 -10.04
C PHE A 43 -8.61 11.87 -9.54
N ARG A 44 -9.56 12.74 -9.93
CA ARG A 44 -10.99 12.54 -9.68
C ARG A 44 -11.52 11.21 -10.22
N ASP A 45 -11.07 10.77 -11.39
CA ASP A 45 -11.55 9.52 -12.00
C ASP A 45 -11.05 8.30 -11.20
N MET A 46 -9.80 8.35 -10.70
CA MET A 46 -9.26 7.36 -9.77
C MET A 46 -10.04 7.35 -8.44
N LEU A 47 -10.31 8.53 -7.87
CA LEU A 47 -11.12 8.64 -6.65
C LEU A 47 -12.58 8.18 -6.86
N ALA A 48 -13.15 8.35 -8.05
CA ALA A 48 -14.48 7.85 -8.39
C ALA A 48 -14.54 6.32 -8.37
N HIS A 49 -13.49 5.67 -8.90
CA HIS A 49 -13.30 4.23 -8.77
C HIS A 49 -13.20 3.80 -7.28
N VAL A 50 -12.32 4.44 -6.50
CA VAL A 50 -12.16 4.14 -5.07
C VAL A 50 -13.49 4.30 -4.33
N LEU A 51 -14.22 5.39 -4.59
CA LEU A 51 -15.50 5.69 -3.97
C LEU A 51 -16.56 4.63 -4.28
N ALA A 52 -16.63 4.13 -5.53
CA ALA A 52 -17.58 3.09 -5.90
C ALA A 52 -17.31 1.78 -5.16
N TRP A 53 -16.04 1.40 -4.98
CA TRP A 53 -15.67 0.22 -4.17
C TRP A 53 -15.95 0.40 -2.69
N TRP A 54 -15.83 1.64 -2.18
CA TRP A 54 -16.26 1.95 -0.82
C TRP A 54 -17.76 1.80 -0.64
N GLU A 55 -18.56 2.34 -1.55
CA GLU A 55 -20.01 2.22 -1.54
C GLU A 55 -20.44 0.75 -1.59
N GLU A 56 -19.96 -0.02 -2.58
CA GLU A 56 -20.30 -1.44 -2.74
C GLU A 56 -19.82 -2.29 -1.55
N GLY A 57 -18.57 -2.10 -1.12
CA GLY A 57 -18.00 -2.87 -0.04
C GLY A 57 -18.68 -2.57 1.31
N MET A 58 -19.09 -1.33 1.55
CA MET A 58 -19.83 -0.97 2.77
C MET A 58 -21.24 -1.55 2.80
N GLU A 59 -21.94 -1.65 1.67
CA GLU A 59 -23.21 -2.38 1.62
C GLU A 59 -23.04 -3.84 2.07
N ILE A 60 -21.97 -4.49 1.61
CA ILE A 60 -21.64 -5.87 1.96
C ILE A 60 -21.24 -6.01 3.43
N ILE A 61 -20.39 -5.11 3.92
CA ILE A 61 -19.91 -5.09 5.30
C ILE A 61 -21.08 -4.94 6.26
N LEU A 62 -21.95 -3.96 6.03
CA LEU A 62 -23.09 -3.68 6.91
C LEU A 62 -24.14 -4.79 6.84
N ALA A 63 -24.46 -5.31 5.65
CA ALA A 63 -25.36 -6.45 5.53
C ALA A 63 -24.82 -7.66 6.30
N THR A 64 -23.52 -7.95 6.19
CA THR A 64 -22.88 -9.04 6.92
C THR A 64 -22.91 -8.80 8.44
N ALA A 65 -22.64 -7.57 8.89
CA ALA A 65 -22.65 -7.19 10.30
C ALA A 65 -24.05 -7.29 10.93
N GLU A 66 -25.10 -7.02 10.14
CA GLU A 66 -26.50 -7.07 10.53
C GLU A 66 -27.13 -8.47 10.34
N GLY A 67 -26.38 -9.44 9.80
CA GLY A 67 -26.90 -10.77 9.48
C GLY A 67 -27.93 -10.78 8.36
N ARG A 68 -27.98 -9.72 7.54
CA ARG A 68 -28.84 -9.64 6.36
C ARG A 68 -28.24 -10.44 5.21
N GLU A 69 -29.11 -11.09 4.45
CA GLU A 69 -28.70 -11.74 3.21
C GLU A 69 -28.21 -10.68 2.21
N PHE A 70 -27.05 -10.92 1.61
CA PHE A 70 -26.50 -10.09 0.56
C PHE A 70 -26.07 -10.99 -0.60
N ALA A 71 -26.75 -10.83 -1.73
CA ALA A 71 -26.47 -11.61 -2.92
C ALA A 71 -25.03 -11.39 -3.37
N ARG A 72 -24.30 -12.49 -3.60
CA ARG A 72 -22.97 -12.41 -4.21
C ARG A 72 -23.14 -11.91 -5.64
N LYS A 73 -22.61 -10.71 -5.91
CA LYS A 73 -22.47 -10.22 -7.27
C LYS A 73 -21.17 -10.75 -7.85
N LYS A 74 -21.21 -11.17 -9.11
CA LYS A 74 -20.01 -11.38 -9.92
C LYS A 74 -19.77 -10.06 -10.66
N TYR A 75 -18.57 -9.52 -10.51
CA TYR A 75 -18.21 -8.27 -11.17
C TYR A 75 -17.49 -8.58 -12.48
N ASP A 76 -17.87 -7.84 -13.52
CA ASP A 76 -16.93 -7.42 -14.54
C ASP A 76 -16.25 -6.17 -13.97
N PHE A 77 -15.00 -6.31 -13.53
CA PHE A 77 -14.29 -5.24 -12.82
C PHE A 77 -14.07 -4.03 -13.73
N ASP A 78 -13.77 -4.26 -15.01
CA ASP A 78 -13.54 -3.18 -15.97
C ASP A 78 -14.83 -2.41 -16.24
N ALA A 79 -15.95 -3.12 -16.44
CA ALA A 79 -17.24 -2.48 -16.63
C ALA A 79 -17.67 -1.69 -15.39
N PHE A 80 -17.54 -2.27 -14.19
CA PHE A 80 -17.86 -1.60 -12.93
C PHE A 80 -17.03 -0.33 -12.72
N ASN A 81 -15.72 -0.41 -12.98
CA ASN A 81 -14.80 0.72 -12.85
C ASN A 81 -15.12 1.83 -13.87
N ALA A 82 -15.42 1.46 -15.12
CA ALA A 82 -15.81 2.41 -16.16
C ALA A 82 -17.14 3.11 -15.84
N GLU A 83 -18.12 2.39 -15.30
CA GLU A 83 -19.39 2.95 -14.84
C GLU A 83 -19.19 3.92 -13.67
N ALA A 84 -18.31 3.61 -12.72
CA ALA A 84 -17.97 4.49 -11.61
C ALA A 84 -17.41 5.83 -12.09
N VAL A 85 -16.46 5.80 -13.03
CA VAL A 85 -15.91 7.03 -13.63
C VAL A 85 -16.99 7.79 -14.41
N ALA A 86 -17.81 7.09 -15.20
CA ALA A 86 -18.88 7.70 -15.98
C ALA A 86 -19.94 8.39 -15.10
N LYS A 87 -20.31 7.79 -13.95
CA LYS A 87 -21.29 8.32 -12.97
C LYS A 87 -20.96 9.74 -12.53
N TYR A 88 -19.67 10.06 -12.36
CA TYR A 88 -19.22 11.36 -11.85
C TYR A 88 -18.59 12.27 -12.91
N LYS A 89 -18.51 11.85 -14.18
CA LYS A 89 -17.84 12.60 -15.25
C LYS A 89 -18.31 14.06 -15.38
N GLY A 90 -19.62 14.29 -15.20
CA GLY A 90 -20.24 15.62 -15.29
C GLY A 90 -20.21 16.46 -14.01
N TRP A 91 -19.69 15.93 -12.90
CA TRP A 91 -19.61 16.68 -11.65
C TRP A 91 -18.44 17.65 -11.69
N ASN A 92 -18.60 18.84 -11.10
CA ASN A 92 -17.44 19.69 -10.85
C ASN A 92 -16.55 19.07 -9.76
N GLU A 93 -15.26 19.38 -9.81
CA GLU A 93 -14.27 18.74 -8.93
C GLU A 93 -14.54 19.01 -7.45
N ALA A 94 -14.81 20.27 -7.06
CA ALA A 94 -15.10 20.61 -5.68
C ALA A 94 -16.34 19.86 -5.12
N GLN A 95 -17.40 19.71 -5.92
CA GLN A 95 -18.58 18.91 -5.56
C GLN A 95 -18.22 17.44 -5.35
N PHE A 96 -17.40 16.87 -6.25
CA PHE A 96 -16.99 15.48 -6.14
C PHE A 96 -16.12 15.25 -4.91
N LEU A 97 -15.11 16.09 -4.66
CA LEU A 97 -14.22 15.95 -3.49
C LEU A 97 -14.98 16.12 -2.18
N ALA A 98 -15.94 17.05 -2.12
CA ALA A 98 -16.82 17.19 -0.96
C ALA A 98 -17.70 15.95 -0.74
N HIS A 99 -18.17 15.31 -1.81
CA HIS A 99 -18.93 14.06 -1.72
C HIS A 99 -18.05 12.90 -1.25
N PHE A 100 -16.84 12.77 -1.78
CA PHE A 100 -15.84 11.78 -1.37
C PHE A 100 -15.56 11.87 0.12
N GLU A 101 -15.25 13.07 0.63
CA GLU A 101 -14.98 13.29 2.05
C GLU A 101 -16.20 13.01 2.94
N LYS A 102 -17.40 13.43 2.51
CA LYS A 102 -18.65 13.13 3.22
C LYS A 102 -18.87 11.62 3.32
N THR A 103 -18.61 10.88 2.25
CA THR A 103 -18.72 9.41 2.24
C THR A 103 -17.71 8.79 3.18
N ARG A 104 -16.44 9.20 3.14
CA ARG A 104 -15.39 8.75 4.09
C ARG A 104 -15.82 8.95 5.55
N GLN A 105 -16.35 10.12 5.90
CA GLN A 105 -16.83 10.42 7.25
C GLN A 105 -18.01 9.53 7.66
N LYS A 106 -18.97 9.29 6.76
CA LYS A 106 -20.08 8.37 7.01
C LYS A 106 -19.57 6.96 7.29
N ILE A 107 -18.63 6.47 6.48
CA ILE A 107 -18.01 5.15 6.63
C ILE A 107 -17.35 5.01 8.01
N VAL A 108 -16.57 6.00 8.44
CA VAL A 108 -15.96 6.02 9.78
C VAL A 108 -17.04 5.88 10.87
N ALA A 109 -18.14 6.62 10.77
CA ALA A 109 -19.23 6.55 11.73
C ALA A 109 -19.88 5.16 11.75
N ASP A 110 -20.19 4.60 10.57
CA ASP A 110 -20.80 3.27 10.42
C ASP A 110 -19.88 2.18 11.01
N LEU A 111 -18.60 2.17 10.64
CA LEU A 111 -17.61 1.20 11.14
C LEU A 111 -17.40 1.29 12.66
N ARG A 112 -17.43 2.50 13.23
CA ARG A 112 -17.36 2.69 14.68
C ARG A 112 -18.56 2.06 15.39
N SER A 113 -19.75 2.18 14.80
CA SER A 113 -21.01 1.67 15.33
C SER A 113 -21.14 0.14 15.29
N MET A 114 -20.37 -0.54 14.43
CA MET A 114 -20.38 -2.00 14.34
C MET A 114 -19.95 -2.66 15.66
N ASN A 115 -20.68 -3.72 16.02
CA ASN A 115 -20.39 -4.52 17.20
C ASN A 115 -19.10 -5.34 17.02
N LYS A 116 -18.57 -5.88 18.13
CA LYS A 116 -17.31 -6.64 18.15
C LYS A 116 -17.36 -7.88 17.25
N ALA A 117 -18.48 -8.62 17.25
CA ALA A 117 -18.61 -9.84 16.46
C ALA A 117 -18.50 -9.57 14.95
N ALA A 118 -18.98 -8.42 14.47
CA ALA A 118 -18.82 -8.02 13.08
C ALA A 118 -17.34 -7.81 12.70
N TRP A 119 -16.53 -7.26 13.61
CA TRP A 119 -15.08 -7.09 13.39
C TRP A 119 -14.29 -8.40 13.44
N GLU A 120 -14.81 -9.44 14.08
CA GLU A 120 -14.23 -10.78 14.11
C GLU A 120 -14.67 -11.62 12.89
N ASN A 121 -15.63 -11.14 12.09
CA ASN A 121 -16.11 -11.84 10.91
C ASN A 121 -15.10 -11.76 9.75
N ARG A 122 -14.64 -12.92 9.28
CA ARG A 122 -13.65 -13.01 8.19
C ARG A 122 -14.08 -12.27 6.91
N ARG A 123 -15.35 -12.35 6.51
CA ARG A 123 -15.85 -11.67 5.30
C ARG A 123 -15.76 -10.15 5.46
N VAL A 124 -16.11 -9.62 6.63
CA VAL A 124 -15.97 -8.19 6.94
C VAL A 124 -14.49 -7.79 6.87
N GLN A 125 -13.60 -8.55 7.50
CA GLN A 125 -12.17 -8.28 7.47
C GLN A 125 -11.60 -8.31 6.04
N THR A 126 -12.01 -9.27 5.21
CA THR A 126 -11.60 -9.34 3.80
C THR A 126 -12.02 -8.09 3.02
N TRP A 127 -13.28 -7.66 3.15
CA TRP A 127 -13.74 -6.45 2.47
C TRP A 127 -13.01 -5.22 2.96
N VAL A 128 -12.94 -5.02 4.28
CA VAL A 128 -12.21 -3.91 4.91
C VAL A 128 -10.76 -3.83 4.43
N ASN A 129 -10.05 -4.97 4.42
CA ASN A 129 -8.67 -5.04 3.91
C ASN A 129 -8.60 -4.63 2.44
N GLY A 130 -9.49 -5.15 1.59
CA GLY A 130 -9.51 -4.83 0.18
C GLY A 130 -9.74 -3.33 -0.08
N ILE A 131 -10.85 -2.79 0.42
CA ILE A 131 -11.34 -1.48 -0.04
C ILE A 131 -10.70 -0.28 0.70
N PHE A 132 -10.17 -0.46 1.91
CA PHE A 132 -9.58 0.64 2.68
C PHE A 132 -8.07 0.55 2.81
N ILE A 133 -7.51 -0.66 2.95
CA ILE A 133 -6.09 -0.84 3.25
C ILE A 133 -5.31 -1.08 1.96
N ASN A 134 -5.67 -2.13 1.21
CA ASN A 134 -4.99 -2.49 -0.02
C ASN A 134 -5.19 -1.43 -1.09
N HIS A 135 -6.42 -0.93 -1.28
CA HIS A 135 -6.70 0.17 -2.21
C HIS A 135 -5.88 1.44 -1.96
N ALA A 136 -5.48 1.72 -0.71
CA ALA A 136 -4.64 2.88 -0.41
C ALA A 136 -3.21 2.70 -0.94
N ARG A 137 -2.69 1.46 -0.95
CA ARG A 137 -1.40 1.12 -1.54
C ARG A 137 -1.47 0.93 -3.05
N GLU A 138 -2.53 0.29 -3.55
CA GLU A 138 -2.73 0.05 -4.98
C GLU A 138 -2.84 1.37 -5.75
N HIS A 139 -3.65 2.29 -5.23
CA HIS A 139 -3.83 3.62 -5.81
C HIS A 139 -2.93 4.64 -5.14
N LEU A 140 -1.66 4.32 -4.90
CA LEU A 140 -0.70 5.19 -4.23
C LEU A 140 -0.07 6.20 -5.21
N VAL A 141 -0.66 7.39 -5.34
CA VAL A 141 -0.06 8.50 -6.11
C VAL A 141 0.52 9.60 -5.23
N ALA A 142 0.38 9.48 -3.90
CA ALA A 142 1.02 10.33 -2.90
C ALA A 142 1.19 9.61 -1.55
N SER A 143 2.43 9.37 -1.14
CA SER A 143 2.79 8.58 0.04
C SER A 143 2.67 9.35 1.35
N SER A 144 2.48 8.60 2.43
CA SER A 144 2.44 9.15 3.79
C SER A 144 3.32 8.33 4.72
N ARG A 145 3.81 8.96 5.79
CA ARG A 145 4.51 8.24 6.86
C ARG A 145 3.67 7.10 7.41
N PHE A 146 2.36 7.31 7.56
CA PHE A 146 1.45 6.31 8.10
C PHE A 146 1.41 5.07 7.20
N LEU A 147 1.23 5.24 5.89
CA LEU A 147 1.15 4.11 4.96
C LEU A 147 2.45 3.30 4.90
N ILE A 148 3.60 3.98 4.84
CA ILE A 148 4.91 3.31 4.80
C ILE A 148 5.15 2.54 6.10
N LEU A 149 4.86 3.15 7.25
CA LEU A 149 4.99 2.46 8.54
C LEU A 149 4.01 1.30 8.68
N ASP A 150 2.76 1.47 8.26
CA ASP A 150 1.79 0.38 8.29
C ASP A 150 2.23 -0.81 7.41
N THR A 151 2.80 -0.53 6.24
CA THR A 151 3.30 -1.57 5.35
C THR A 151 4.48 -2.31 5.96
N LEU A 152 5.43 -1.59 6.57
CA LEU A 152 6.55 -2.20 7.29
C LEU A 152 6.10 -2.99 8.53
N GLU A 153 5.15 -2.46 9.31
CA GLU A 153 4.73 -3.04 10.59
C GLU A 153 3.77 -4.23 10.40
N HIS A 154 2.88 -4.18 9.42
CA HIS A 154 1.80 -5.15 9.24
C HIS A 154 1.86 -5.92 7.91
N GLY A 155 2.39 -5.34 6.82
CA GLY A 155 2.58 -6.05 5.56
C GLY A 155 3.83 -6.92 5.65
N TRP A 156 4.99 -6.29 5.63
CA TRP A 156 6.28 -6.96 5.81
C TRP A 156 6.38 -7.68 7.16
N GLY A 157 5.67 -7.21 8.19
CA GLY A 157 5.64 -7.82 9.51
C GLY A 157 5.02 -9.21 9.58
N THR A 158 4.15 -9.59 8.63
CA THR A 158 3.59 -10.95 8.54
C THR A 158 4.15 -11.74 7.37
N TYR A 159 5.09 -11.17 6.60
CA TYR A 159 5.56 -11.73 5.33
C TYR A 159 6.06 -13.16 5.44
N ILE A 160 6.90 -13.47 6.43
CA ILE A 160 7.41 -14.83 6.67
C ILE A 160 6.28 -15.78 7.05
N GLU A 161 5.38 -15.36 7.95
CA GLU A 161 4.24 -16.19 8.37
C GLU A 161 3.28 -16.47 7.21
N ASP A 162 3.10 -15.51 6.30
CA ASP A 162 2.24 -15.65 5.13
C ASP A 162 2.89 -16.52 4.04
N PHE A 163 4.21 -16.38 3.83
CA PHE A 163 4.98 -17.28 2.97
C PHE A 163 4.90 -18.74 3.46
N GLU A 164 4.96 -18.97 4.77
CA GLU A 164 4.85 -20.30 5.35
C GLU A 164 3.49 -20.98 5.13
N LYS A 165 2.44 -20.20 4.84
CA LYS A 165 1.10 -20.69 4.52
C LYS A 165 0.93 -21.05 3.03
N ILE A 166 1.87 -20.70 2.17
CA ILE A 166 1.82 -21.06 0.74
C ILE A 166 1.99 -22.58 0.61
N GLU A 167 1.08 -23.22 -0.12
CA GLU A 167 1.15 -24.66 -0.41
C GLU A 167 2.29 -25.01 -1.39
N ASP A 168 2.42 -24.25 -2.49
CA ASP A 168 3.47 -24.42 -3.51
C ASP A 168 4.50 -23.28 -3.46
N LYS A 169 5.40 -23.36 -2.47
CA LYS A 169 6.48 -22.37 -2.27
C LYS A 169 7.43 -22.31 -3.47
N ALA A 170 7.66 -23.42 -4.15
CA ALA A 170 8.56 -23.46 -5.30
C ALA A 170 7.99 -22.69 -6.50
N ALA A 171 6.70 -22.85 -6.80
CA ALA A 171 6.04 -22.08 -7.85
C ALA A 171 6.01 -20.58 -7.52
N PHE A 172 5.77 -20.23 -6.25
CA PHE A 172 5.85 -18.84 -5.79
C PHE A 172 7.26 -18.26 -5.99
N LEU A 173 8.31 -18.90 -5.48
CA LEU A 173 9.69 -18.42 -5.61
C LEU A 173 10.13 -18.31 -7.07
N ASN A 174 9.76 -19.29 -7.91
CA ASN A 174 10.05 -19.23 -9.33
C ASN A 174 9.36 -18.04 -10.03
N LYS A 175 8.14 -17.67 -9.62
CA LYS A 175 7.47 -16.46 -10.11
C LYS A 175 8.20 -15.19 -9.66
N GLN A 176 8.82 -15.22 -8.49
CA GLN A 176 9.68 -14.14 -7.99
C GLN A 176 11.08 -14.11 -8.65
N GLY A 177 11.41 -15.09 -9.51
CA GLY A 177 12.69 -15.15 -10.21
C GLY A 177 13.87 -15.64 -9.36
N VAL A 178 13.60 -16.32 -8.24
CA VAL A 178 14.63 -16.82 -7.31
C VAL A 178 14.45 -18.30 -7.02
N GLU A 179 15.50 -18.98 -6.59
CA GLU A 179 15.49 -20.43 -6.35
C GLU A 179 15.03 -20.78 -4.93
N ASN A 180 15.31 -19.92 -3.95
CA ASN A 180 15.07 -20.18 -2.53
C ASN A 180 14.62 -18.92 -1.77
N PHE A 181 14.07 -19.11 -0.57
CA PHE A 181 13.57 -18.02 0.24
C PHE A 181 14.65 -17.05 0.76
N PRO A 182 15.87 -17.52 1.15
CA PRO A 182 16.98 -16.63 1.47
C PRO A 182 17.33 -15.63 0.35
N GLU A 183 17.30 -16.05 -0.91
CA GLU A 183 17.49 -15.16 -2.05
C GLU A 183 16.40 -14.08 -2.13
N LEU A 184 15.13 -14.45 -1.92
CA LEU A 184 14.02 -13.48 -1.91
C LEU A 184 14.16 -12.45 -0.79
N LEU A 185 14.45 -12.90 0.43
CA LEU A 185 14.66 -12.01 1.57
C LEU A 185 15.90 -11.12 1.36
N GLY A 186 16.95 -11.68 0.78
CA GLY A 186 18.17 -10.96 0.40
C GLY A 186 17.91 -9.84 -0.61
N HIS A 187 17.07 -10.11 -1.61
CA HIS A 187 16.60 -9.13 -2.57
C HIS A 187 15.90 -7.95 -1.86
N VAL A 188 14.93 -8.23 -0.98
CA VAL A 188 14.21 -7.20 -0.24
C VAL A 188 15.13 -6.38 0.66
N ILE A 189 16.02 -7.04 1.41
CA ILE A 189 17.00 -6.35 2.27
C ILE A 189 17.90 -5.43 1.46
N GLY A 190 18.39 -5.89 0.29
CA GLY A 190 19.31 -5.13 -0.55
C GLY A 190 18.68 -3.84 -1.08
N TRP A 191 17.42 -3.89 -1.55
CA TRP A 191 16.70 -2.70 -2.00
C TRP A 191 16.41 -1.73 -0.85
N TRP A 192 16.03 -2.23 0.34
CA TRP A 192 15.93 -1.37 1.53
C TRP A 192 17.26 -0.71 1.93
N GLU A 193 18.40 -1.39 1.77
CA GLU A 193 19.72 -0.81 2.02
C GLU A 193 20.08 0.29 1.02
N GLU A 194 19.77 0.09 -0.26
CA GLU A 194 20.02 1.07 -1.31
C GLU A 194 19.13 2.31 -1.12
N GLY A 195 17.81 2.13 -0.95
CA GLY A 195 16.88 3.24 -0.72
C GLY A 195 17.20 4.03 0.55
N GLU A 196 17.54 3.36 1.65
CA GLU A 196 17.99 4.04 2.87
C GLU A 196 19.24 4.90 2.62
N THR A 197 20.21 4.38 1.84
CA THR A 197 21.44 5.10 1.50
C THR A 197 21.14 6.35 0.69
N ILE A 198 20.29 6.23 -0.33
CA ILE A 198 19.92 7.34 -1.21
C ILE A 198 19.14 8.41 -0.45
N ILE A 199 18.14 8.02 0.33
CA ILE A 199 17.35 8.96 1.14
C ILE A 199 18.25 9.71 2.13
N LYS A 200 19.19 9.03 2.81
CA LYS A 200 20.16 9.70 3.69
C LYS A 200 21.06 10.67 2.94
N GLY A 201 21.47 10.32 1.72
CA GLY A 201 22.23 11.20 0.82
C GLY A 201 21.48 12.50 0.54
N ILE A 202 20.24 12.39 0.06
CA ILE A 202 19.36 13.54 -0.25
C ILE A 202 19.14 14.43 0.97
N LEU A 203 18.93 13.82 2.16
CA LEU A 203 18.75 14.57 3.40
C LEU A 203 20.01 15.32 3.86
N SER A 204 21.19 14.79 3.54
CA SER A 204 22.47 15.35 3.98
C SER A 204 23.01 16.42 3.04
N ASP A 205 22.72 16.28 1.74
CA ASP A 205 23.16 17.22 0.70
C ASP A 205 22.02 17.44 -0.33
N PRO A 206 21.49 18.67 -0.47
CA PRO A 206 20.45 18.96 -1.45
C PRO A 206 20.92 18.81 -2.92
N ASN A 207 22.22 18.71 -3.17
CA ASN A 207 22.78 18.42 -4.50
C ASN A 207 23.20 16.96 -4.65
N PHE A 208 22.85 16.09 -3.68
CA PHE A 208 23.14 14.67 -3.77
C PHE A 208 22.54 14.09 -5.06
N THR A 209 23.37 13.39 -5.80
CA THR A 209 22.96 12.59 -6.95
C THR A 209 23.38 11.15 -6.70
N TRP A 210 22.53 10.20 -7.07
CA TRP A 210 22.87 8.79 -7.09
C TRP A 210 23.08 8.33 -8.53
N GLN A 211 23.76 7.20 -8.68
CA GLN A 211 23.85 6.51 -9.97
C GLN A 211 22.79 5.43 -10.01
N ASP A 212 22.01 5.40 -11.07
CA ASP A 212 21.11 4.28 -11.31
C ASP A 212 21.93 3.00 -11.43
N ARG A 213 21.53 1.98 -10.68
CA ARG A 213 22.13 0.67 -10.78
C ARG A 213 21.55 -0.07 -11.98
N ASP A 214 22.37 -0.91 -12.58
CA ASP A 214 21.86 -2.02 -13.38
C ASP A 214 21.13 -2.97 -12.42
N THR A 215 19.80 -2.93 -12.47
CA THR A 215 18.89 -3.70 -11.60
C THR A 215 19.19 -5.19 -11.67
N ASP A 216 19.47 -5.72 -12.86
CA ASP A 216 19.74 -7.16 -13.04
C ASP A 216 21.09 -7.53 -12.44
N ALA A 217 22.12 -6.70 -12.67
CA ALA A 217 23.43 -6.91 -12.07
C ALA A 217 23.38 -6.84 -10.53
N PHE A 218 22.69 -5.84 -9.98
CA PHE A 218 22.54 -5.69 -8.54
C PHE A 218 21.76 -6.86 -7.92
N ASN A 219 20.66 -7.30 -8.54
CA ASN A 219 19.91 -8.47 -8.08
C ASN A 219 20.77 -9.74 -8.11
N ALA A 220 21.61 -9.92 -9.14
CA ALA A 220 22.54 -11.05 -9.19
C ALA A 220 23.58 -11.02 -8.06
N GLU A 221 24.09 -9.84 -7.69
CA GLU A 221 24.97 -9.68 -6.53
C GLU A 221 24.28 -10.09 -5.22
N LEU A 222 23.02 -9.69 -5.03
CA LEU A 222 22.23 -10.06 -3.86
C LEU A 222 21.98 -11.57 -3.81
N ILE A 223 21.65 -12.21 -4.92
CA ILE A 223 21.51 -13.67 -4.99
C ILE A 223 22.80 -14.35 -4.53
N VAL A 224 23.97 -13.93 -5.06
CA VAL A 224 25.26 -14.52 -4.67
C VAL A 224 25.54 -14.33 -3.17
N LYS A 225 25.20 -13.17 -2.61
CA LYS A 225 25.39 -12.83 -1.20
C LYS A 225 24.51 -13.68 -0.27
N TYR A 226 23.24 -13.89 -0.62
CA TYR A 226 22.25 -14.47 0.28
C TYR A 226 22.00 -15.97 0.07
N LYS A 227 22.30 -16.54 -1.11
CA LYS A 227 22.10 -17.97 -1.40
C LYS A 227 22.88 -18.95 -0.52
N GLN A 228 23.87 -18.47 0.23
CA GLN A 228 24.68 -19.30 1.13
C GLN A 228 24.15 -19.31 2.57
N LEU A 229 23.18 -18.46 2.90
CA LEU A 229 22.60 -18.40 4.23
C LEU A 229 21.60 -19.52 4.45
N SER A 230 21.42 -19.92 5.71
CA SER A 230 20.24 -20.71 6.08
C SER A 230 18.98 -19.84 6.06
N ASP A 231 17.81 -20.49 5.97
CA ASP A 231 16.51 -19.82 6.09
C ASP A 231 16.42 -19.01 7.39
N GLU A 232 16.86 -19.59 8.53
CA GLU A 232 16.81 -18.89 9.82
C GLU A 232 17.71 -17.66 9.86
N GLU A 233 18.90 -17.73 9.27
CA GLU A 233 19.84 -16.60 9.19
C GLU A 233 19.27 -15.47 8.33
N ALA A 234 18.72 -15.81 7.16
CA ALA A 234 18.10 -14.84 6.26
C ALA A 234 16.86 -14.19 6.89
N GLN A 235 15.98 -14.97 7.53
CA GLN A 235 14.80 -14.46 8.24
C GLN A 235 15.19 -13.53 9.39
N LYS A 236 16.23 -13.86 10.15
CA LYS A 236 16.72 -13.00 11.24
C LYS A 236 17.29 -11.68 10.69
N GLN A 237 18.03 -11.72 9.59
CA GLN A 237 18.54 -10.50 8.96
C GLN A 237 17.42 -9.64 8.40
N PHE A 238 16.42 -10.25 7.74
CA PHE A 238 15.23 -9.57 7.24
C PHE A 238 14.49 -8.85 8.36
N GLU A 239 14.20 -9.55 9.45
CA GLU A 239 13.46 -8.95 10.58
C GLU A 239 14.28 -7.83 11.24
N SER A 240 15.59 -8.01 11.41
CA SER A 240 16.46 -6.95 11.93
C SER A 240 16.40 -5.71 11.04
N LYS A 241 16.56 -5.88 9.73
CA LYS A 241 16.51 -4.76 8.77
C LYS A 241 15.14 -4.11 8.75
N ARG A 242 14.05 -4.87 8.79
CA ARG A 242 12.68 -4.33 8.85
C ARG A 242 12.48 -3.44 10.08
N GLN A 243 12.98 -3.85 11.25
CA GLN A 243 12.94 -3.01 12.45
C GLN A 243 13.78 -1.74 12.28
N ASP A 244 14.96 -1.82 11.67
CA ASP A 244 15.78 -0.65 11.35
C ASP A 244 15.05 0.30 10.40
N MET A 245 14.35 -0.21 9.39
CA MET A 245 13.53 0.58 8.46
C MET A 245 12.37 1.27 9.15
N ILE A 246 11.68 0.60 10.07
CA ILE A 246 10.65 1.22 10.91
C ILE A 246 11.23 2.41 11.70
N GLN A 247 12.40 2.22 12.33
CA GLN A 247 13.04 3.30 13.08
C GLN A 247 13.57 4.42 12.18
N PHE A 248 14.00 4.09 10.97
CA PHE A 248 14.43 5.05 9.96
C PHE A 248 13.25 5.94 9.55
N VAL A 249 12.15 5.35 9.08
CA VAL A 249 10.94 6.06 8.64
C VAL A 249 10.31 6.89 9.76
N LYS A 250 10.30 6.38 11.00
CA LYS A 250 9.84 7.16 12.18
C LYS A 250 10.66 8.43 12.44
N ARG A 251 11.94 8.42 12.08
CA ARG A 251 12.88 9.53 12.30
C ARG A 251 13.01 10.47 11.11
N LEU A 252 12.43 10.13 9.96
CA LEU A 252 12.41 11.02 8.80
C LEU A 252 11.65 12.32 9.13
N PRO A 253 12.20 13.50 8.77
CA PRO A 253 11.49 14.76 8.93
C PRO A 253 10.23 14.79 8.06
N ASP A 254 9.23 15.60 8.42
CA ASP A 254 8.00 15.72 7.61
C ASP A 254 8.29 16.16 6.16
N SER A 255 9.35 16.94 5.95
CA SER A 255 9.80 17.36 4.62
C SER A 255 10.25 16.21 3.71
N ALA A 256 10.55 15.03 4.27
CA ALA A 256 10.87 13.84 3.50
C ALA A 256 9.65 13.37 2.67
N PHE A 257 8.44 13.50 3.23
CA PHE A 257 7.16 13.17 2.59
C PHE A 257 6.59 14.33 1.76
N THR A 258 7.45 15.29 1.40
CA THR A 258 7.17 16.36 0.44
C THR A 258 8.29 16.51 -0.59
N ASN A 259 9.32 15.66 -0.51
CA ASN A 259 10.42 15.62 -1.46
C ASN A 259 10.14 14.48 -2.45
N LYS A 260 9.99 14.79 -3.73
CA LYS A 260 9.62 13.82 -4.78
C LYS A 260 10.53 12.60 -4.87
N ASP A 261 11.83 12.79 -4.65
CA ASP A 261 12.81 11.74 -4.86
C ASP A 261 12.78 10.81 -3.65
N ILE A 262 12.74 11.37 -2.43
CA ILE A 262 12.57 10.58 -1.21
C ILE A 262 11.23 9.85 -1.22
N GLU A 263 10.14 10.52 -1.59
CA GLU A 263 8.82 9.90 -1.63
C GLU A 263 8.74 8.78 -2.66
N GLY A 264 9.39 8.95 -3.81
CA GLY A 264 9.52 7.91 -4.84
C GLY A 264 10.22 6.66 -4.31
N TRP A 265 11.38 6.82 -3.66
CA TRP A 265 12.08 5.72 -3.00
C TRP A 265 11.26 5.08 -1.87
N LEU A 266 10.54 5.89 -1.09
CA LEU A 266 9.66 5.36 -0.05
C LEU A 266 8.48 4.55 -0.61
N ALA A 267 7.89 4.98 -1.72
CA ALA A 267 6.81 4.25 -2.38
C ALA A 267 7.33 2.94 -2.98
N ALA A 268 8.37 3.03 -3.80
CA ALA A 268 8.96 1.91 -4.51
C ALA A 268 9.42 0.81 -3.55
N ASP A 269 10.34 1.10 -2.63
CA ASP A 269 11.05 0.06 -1.87
C ASP A 269 10.24 -0.51 -0.70
N PHE A 270 9.20 0.19 -0.25
CA PHE A 270 8.44 -0.25 0.93
C PHE A 270 7.02 -0.69 0.61
N ALA A 271 6.29 0.09 -0.19
CA ALA A 271 4.88 -0.16 -0.46
C ALA A 271 4.68 -0.99 -1.72
N GLU A 272 5.19 -0.51 -2.85
CA GLU A 272 5.05 -1.17 -4.15
C GLU A 272 5.81 -2.51 -4.15
N HIS A 273 7.04 -2.51 -3.62
CA HIS A 273 7.86 -3.72 -3.48
C HIS A 273 7.18 -4.82 -2.65
N TYR A 274 6.41 -4.42 -1.62
CA TYR A 274 5.60 -5.39 -0.87
C TYR A 274 4.50 -5.99 -1.74
N ASP A 275 3.76 -5.15 -2.46
CA ASP A 275 2.65 -5.61 -3.28
C ASP A 275 3.11 -6.45 -4.49
N GLU A 276 4.35 -6.26 -4.96
CA GLU A 276 5.02 -7.11 -5.97
C GLU A 276 5.39 -8.49 -5.42
N HIS A 277 5.89 -8.55 -4.18
CA HIS A 277 6.43 -9.77 -3.59
C HIS A 277 5.52 -10.46 -2.57
N LYS A 278 4.32 -9.95 -2.28
CA LYS A 278 3.43 -10.56 -1.29
C LYS A 278 3.05 -12.01 -1.64
N PRO A 279 3.07 -12.94 -0.67
CA PRO A 279 2.55 -14.30 -0.74
C PRO A 279 1.13 -14.45 -1.30
#